data_AF-A0A523S642-F1
#
_entry.id   AF-A0A523S642-F1
#
_cell.length_a   1.000
_cell.length_b   1.000
_cell.length_c   1.000
_cell.angle_alpha   90.00
_cell.angle_beta   90.00
_cell.angle_gamma   90.00
#
_symmetry.space_group_name_H-M   'P 1'
#
loop_
_entity.id
_entity.type
_entity.pdbx_description
1 polymer ?
#
loop_
_entity_poly.entity_id
_entity_poly.type
_entity_poly.pdbx_seq_one_letter_code
_entity_poly.pdbx_strand_id
1 'polypeptide(L)'
;MSNKDPEKDKDPDTIRKSLNDVVQKLGQDSEASRRWGNSIHGNRAEWEKLKKQIHDRQKALKSLVVEKKAGTIGPDEFDSAFRKIQDELTELEFKVYNMRLGTKIRA
;
A
#
# COMPACT_ATOMS: atom_id res chain seq x y z
N MET A 1 45.55 -21.62 -0.39
CA MET A 1 44.76 -20.52 -0.98
C MET A 1 43.37 -20.62 -0.39
N SER A 2 43.04 -19.79 0.59
CA SER A 2 41.71 -19.74 1.21
C SER A 2 40.98 -18.52 0.68
N ASN A 3 39.97 -18.74 -0.17
CA ASN A 3 38.93 -17.74 -0.44
C ASN A 3 38.18 -17.50 0.87
N LYS A 4 38.31 -16.29 1.42
CA LYS A 4 37.44 -15.80 2.50
C LYS A 4 36.35 -14.96 1.87
N ASP A 5 35.12 -15.46 1.95
CA ASP A 5 33.90 -14.70 1.72
C ASP A 5 33.88 -13.42 2.58
N PRO A 6 33.47 -12.26 2.05
CA PRO A 6 33.22 -11.07 2.84
C PRO A 6 31.73 -11.01 3.23
N GLU A 7 31.16 -12.07 3.81
CA GLU A 7 29.89 -11.95 4.53
C GLU A 7 30.18 -11.45 5.97
N LYS A 8 30.61 -10.19 6.04
CA LYS A 8 30.64 -9.43 7.30
C LYS A 8 29.21 -9.09 7.69
N ASP A 9 28.67 -9.89 8.61
CA ASP A 9 28.07 -9.43 9.87
C ASP A 9 27.50 -8.00 9.80
N LYS A 10 26.38 -7.84 9.08
CA LYS A 10 25.64 -6.57 9.11
C LYS A 10 24.81 -6.59 10.37
N ASP A 11 25.39 -6.01 11.42
CA ASP A 11 24.75 -5.70 12.68
C ASP A 11 23.29 -5.23 12.46
N PRO A 12 22.30 -5.87 13.11
CA PRO A 12 20.88 -5.66 12.84
C PRO A 12 20.43 -4.23 13.13
N ASP A 13 21.10 -3.52 14.04
CA ASP A 13 20.84 -2.10 14.31
C ASP A 13 21.33 -1.21 13.16
N THR A 14 22.39 -1.62 12.47
CA THR A 14 22.90 -0.93 11.28
C THR A 14 21.96 -1.11 10.10
N ILE A 15 21.38 -2.31 9.93
CA ILE A 15 20.32 -2.57 8.94
C ILE A 15 19.07 -1.75 9.29
N ARG A 16 18.67 -1.72 10.55
CA ARG A 16 17.49 -0.98 11.02
C ARG A 16 17.63 0.53 10.84
N LYS A 17 18.81 1.10 11.12
CA LYS A 17 19.12 2.52 10.86
C LYS A 17 19.11 2.82 9.38
N SER A 18 19.74 1.98 8.55
CA SER A 18 19.71 2.14 7.10
C SER A 18 18.28 2.09 6.54
N LEU A 19 17.43 1.20 7.08
CA LEU A 19 16.02 1.12 6.70
C LEU A 19 15.25 2.38 7.13
N ASN A 20 15.47 2.87 8.35
CA ASN A 20 14.85 4.09 8.84
C ASN A 20 15.28 5.32 8.03
N ASP A 21 16.55 5.41 7.63
CA ASP A 21 17.07 6.50 6.80
C ASP A 21 16.46 6.46 5.39
N VAL A 22 16.25 5.27 4.81
CA VAL A 22 15.55 5.11 3.54
C VAL A 22 14.07 5.49 3.67
N VAL A 23 13.41 5.08 4.76
CA VAL A 23 12.01 5.43 5.07
C VAL A 23 11.86 6.93 5.29
N GLN A 24 12.80 7.58 6.00
CA GLN A 24 12.79 9.03 6.19
C GLN A 24 13.04 9.80 4.89
N LYS A 25 13.98 9.34 4.05
CA LYS A 25 14.22 9.94 2.72
C LYS A 25 13.02 9.80 1.79
N LEU A 26 12.29 8.69 1.85
CA LEU A 26 11.02 8.51 1.13
C LEU A 26 9.88 9.40 1.66
N GLY A 27 9.96 9.81 2.94
CA GLY A 27 8.96 10.65 3.60
C GLY A 27 9.17 12.16 3.44
N GLN A 28 10.37 12.64 3.11
CA GLN A 28 10.74 14.07 3.21
C GLN A 28 11.01 14.78 1.89
N ASP A 29 10.74 14.18 0.73
CA ASP A 29 11.03 14.86 -0.53
C ASP A 29 9.92 15.89 -0.86
N SER A 30 10.15 17.15 -0.46
CA SER A 30 9.25 18.28 -0.71
C SER A 30 8.93 18.45 -2.21
N GLU A 31 9.85 18.02 -3.07
CA GLU A 31 9.68 17.96 -4.52
C GLU A 31 8.70 16.85 -4.94
N ALA A 32 8.76 15.67 -4.30
CA ALA A 32 7.78 14.60 -4.49
C ALA A 32 6.38 15.00 -4.01
N SER A 33 6.27 15.74 -2.90
CA SER A 33 4.99 16.29 -2.42
C SER A 33 4.39 17.31 -3.39
N ARG A 34 5.21 18.18 -4.00
CA ARG A 34 4.76 19.13 -5.03
C ARG A 34 4.36 18.43 -6.34
N ARG A 35 5.16 17.47 -6.81
CA ARG A 35 4.84 16.65 -7.99
C ARG A 35 3.55 15.84 -7.78
N TRP A 36 3.33 15.32 -6.59
CA TRP A 36 2.10 14.65 -6.19
C TRP A 36 0.90 15.59 -6.22
N GLY A 37 1.03 16.77 -5.61
CA GLY A 37 -0.02 17.80 -5.64
C GLY A 37 -0.43 18.16 -7.06
N ASN A 38 0.54 18.33 -7.96
CA ASN A 38 0.30 18.61 -9.38
C ASN A 38 -0.35 17.44 -10.12
N SER A 39 0.09 16.19 -9.86
CA SER A 39 -0.49 14.97 -10.44
C SER A 39 -1.94 14.77 -10.02
N ILE A 40 -2.25 14.97 -8.73
CA ILE A 40 -3.63 14.93 -8.22
C ILE A 40 -4.46 16.06 -8.83
N HIS A 41 -3.92 17.28 -8.93
CA HIS A 41 -4.68 18.42 -9.46
C HIS A 41 -5.06 18.18 -10.93
N GLY A 42 -4.14 17.59 -11.72
CA GLY A 42 -4.40 17.19 -13.10
C GLY A 42 -5.38 16.03 -13.26
N ASN A 43 -5.53 15.16 -12.25
CA ASN A 43 -6.39 13.97 -12.29
C ASN A 43 -7.45 13.95 -11.16
N ARG A 44 -7.93 15.13 -10.76
CA ARG A 44 -8.75 15.29 -9.56
C ARG A 44 -10.00 14.40 -9.54
N ALA A 45 -10.67 14.26 -10.69
CA ALA A 45 -11.85 13.41 -10.80
C ALA A 45 -11.53 11.92 -10.57
N GLU A 46 -10.44 11.42 -11.13
CA GLU A 46 -9.98 10.05 -10.89
C GLU A 46 -9.52 9.85 -9.45
N TRP A 47 -8.88 10.84 -8.85
CA TRP A 47 -8.49 10.82 -7.44
C TRP A 47 -9.70 10.73 -6.50
N GLU A 48 -10.74 11.54 -6.72
CA GLU A 48 -11.98 11.44 -5.92
C GLU A 48 -12.66 10.09 -6.11
N LYS A 49 -12.66 9.55 -7.33
CA LYS A 49 -13.20 8.21 -7.61
C LYS A 49 -12.43 7.12 -6.87
N LEU A 50 -11.09 7.16 -6.90
CA LEU A 50 -10.24 6.21 -6.18
C LEU A 50 -10.46 6.29 -4.67
N LYS A 51 -10.53 7.51 -4.10
CA LYS A 51 -10.83 7.69 -2.67
C LYS A 51 -12.18 7.08 -2.30
N LYS A 52 -13.21 7.31 -3.11
CA LYS A 52 -14.53 6.73 -2.88
C LYS A 52 -14.47 5.20 -2.92
N GLN A 53 -13.82 4.63 -3.93
CA GLN A 53 -13.68 3.17 -4.05
C GLN A 53 -12.95 2.56 -2.86
N ILE A 54 -11.83 3.15 -2.43
CA ILE A 54 -11.09 2.68 -1.24
C ILE A 54 -11.97 2.73 0.00
N HIS A 55 -12.67 3.86 0.22
CA HIS A 55 -13.56 4.02 1.36
C HIS A 55 -14.69 2.99 1.36
N ASP A 56 -15.31 2.74 0.21
CA ASP A 56 -16.38 1.76 0.06
C ASP A 56 -15.87 0.33 0.37
N ARG A 57 -14.65 -0.02 -0.05
CA ARG A 57 -14.03 -1.31 0.27
C ARG A 57 -13.65 -1.45 1.73
N GLN A 58 -13.12 -0.41 2.35
CA GLN A 58 -12.85 -0.38 3.79
C GLN A 58 -14.15 -0.54 4.60
N LYS A 59 -15.25 0.07 4.14
CA LYS A 59 -16.57 -0.10 4.75
C LYS A 59 -17.05 -1.55 4.61
N ALA A 60 -16.94 -2.13 3.41
CA ALA A 60 -17.30 -3.53 3.17
C ALA A 60 -16.49 -4.49 4.07
N LEU A 61 -15.18 -4.25 4.23
CA LEU A 61 -14.33 -5.03 5.13
C LEU A 61 -14.80 -4.95 6.58
N LYS A 62 -15.15 -3.75 7.07
CA LYS A 62 -15.70 -3.56 8.41
C LYS A 62 -17.02 -4.30 8.59
N SER A 63 -17.93 -4.22 7.61
CA SER A 63 -19.20 -4.95 7.63
C SER A 63 -18.97 -6.45 7.68
N LEU A 64 -18.06 -6.99 6.86
CA LEU A 64 -17.73 -8.41 6.83
C LEU A 64 -17.22 -8.92 8.20
N VAL A 65 -16.38 -8.14 8.87
CA VAL A 65 -15.90 -8.47 10.24
C VAL A 65 -17.05 -8.44 11.26
N VAL A 66 -17.99 -7.51 11.13
CA VAL A 66 -19.17 -7.44 11.99
C VAL A 66 -20.08 -8.65 11.77
N GLU A 67 -20.38 -9.02 10.52
CA GLU A 67 -21.18 -10.19 10.17
C GLU A 67 -20.54 -11.49 10.66
N LYS A 68 -19.21 -11.61 10.55
CA LYS A 68 -18.47 -12.75 11.10
C LYS A 68 -18.58 -12.84 12.61
N LYS A 69 -18.46 -11.71 13.32
CA LYS A 69 -18.61 -11.65 14.77
C LYS A 69 -20.04 -11.95 15.23
N ALA A 70 -21.03 -11.55 14.44
CA ALA A 70 -22.43 -11.88 14.67
C ALA A 70 -22.76 -13.36 14.38
N GLY A 71 -21.83 -14.12 13.81
CA GLY A 71 -22.05 -15.51 13.43
C GLY A 71 -22.96 -15.68 12.21
N THR A 72 -23.22 -14.61 11.46
CA THR A 72 -24.10 -14.62 10.28
C THR A 72 -23.43 -15.34 9.11
N ILE A 73 -22.10 -15.33 9.04
CA ILE A 73 -21.31 -15.97 7.98
C ILE A 73 -20.31 -16.98 8.53
N GLY A 74 -20.09 -18.05 7.77
CA GLY A 74 -19.15 -19.13 8.08
C GLY A 74 -17.68 -18.70 7.98
N PRO A 75 -16.72 -19.49 8.51
CA PRO A 75 -15.29 -19.21 8.35
C PRO A 75 -14.85 -19.15 6.88
N ASP A 76 -15.28 -20.12 6.07
CA ASP A 76 -14.86 -20.20 4.65
C ASP A 76 -15.42 -19.04 3.82
N GLU A 77 -16.67 -18.65 4.09
CA GLU A 77 -17.31 -17.49 3.45
C GLU A 77 -16.60 -16.18 3.82
N PHE A 78 -16.26 -16.02 5.10
CA PHE A 78 -15.48 -14.88 5.57
C PHE A 78 -14.11 -14.84 4.89
N ASP A 79 -13.36 -15.94 4.86
CA ASP A 79 -12.02 -15.99 4.30
C ASP A 79 -12.01 -15.68 2.79
N SER A 80 -12.99 -16.20 2.06
CA SER A 80 -13.15 -15.92 0.62
C SER A 80 -13.45 -14.44 0.36
N ALA A 81 -14.45 -13.88 1.07
CA ALA A 81 -14.83 -12.48 0.92
C ALA A 81 -13.72 -11.52 1.39
N PHE A 82 -13.03 -11.88 2.47
CA PHE A 82 -11.92 -11.12 3.03
C PHE A 82 -10.77 -11.01 2.04
N ARG A 83 -10.33 -12.14 1.46
CA ARG A 83 -9.27 -12.16 0.43
C ARG A 83 -9.64 -11.28 -0.76
N LYS A 84 -10.86 -11.43 -1.28
CA LYS A 84 -11.33 -10.62 -2.40
C LYS A 84 -11.29 -9.12 -2.10
N ILE A 85 -11.76 -8.70 -0.93
CA ILE A 85 -11.74 -7.28 -0.54
C ILE A 85 -10.30 -6.78 -0.37
N GLN A 86 -9.40 -7.62 0.16
CA GLN A 86 -7.98 -7.28 0.28
C GLN A 86 -7.32 -7.11 -1.09
N ASP A 87 -7.54 -8.03 -2.03
CA ASP A 87 -7.01 -7.94 -3.39
C ASP A 87 -7.47 -6.64 -4.07
N GLU A 88 -8.78 -6.33 -3.97
CA GLU A 88 -9.35 -5.10 -4.52
C GLU A 88 -8.76 -3.84 -3.86
N LEU A 89 -8.49 -3.85 -2.55
CA LEU A 89 -7.82 -2.75 -1.86
C LEU A 89 -6.38 -2.59 -2.33
N THR A 90 -5.63 -3.69 -2.47
CA THR A 90 -4.25 -3.68 -2.97
C THR A 90 -4.19 -3.12 -4.39
N GLU A 91 -5.11 -3.50 -5.27
CA GLU A 91 -5.19 -2.91 -6.62
C GLU A 91 -5.44 -1.40 -6.59
N LEU A 92 -6.32 -0.93 -5.70
CA LEU A 92 -6.60 0.50 -5.54
C LEU A 92 -5.38 1.24 -4.98
N GLU A 93 -4.66 0.66 -4.03
CA GLU A 93 -3.40 1.20 -3.50
C GLU A 93 -2.33 1.31 -4.58
N PHE A 94 -2.21 0.30 -5.46
CA PHE A 94 -1.32 0.37 -6.62
C PHE A 94 -1.70 1.52 -7.57
N LYS A 95 -3.00 1.75 -7.81
CA LYS A 95 -3.46 2.89 -8.62
C LYS A 95 -3.10 4.23 -7.99
N VAL A 96 -3.26 4.36 -6.67
CA VAL A 96 -2.81 5.55 -5.92
C VAL A 96 -1.30 5.75 -6.03
N TYR A 97 -0.53 4.68 -5.89
CA TYR A 97 0.92 4.71 -6.01
C TYR A 97 1.40 5.12 -7.41
N ASN A 98 0.78 4.57 -8.46
CA ASN A 98 1.08 4.93 -9.85
C ASN A 98 0.73 6.39 -10.14
N MET A 99 -0.42 6.86 -9.64
CA MET A 99 -0.79 8.27 -9.71
C MET A 99 0.24 9.16 -8.99
N ARG A 100 0.85 8.66 -7.90
CA ARG A 100 1.88 9.36 -7.13
C ARG A 100 3.21 9.48 -7.85
N LEU A 101 3.61 8.42 -8.54
CA LEU A 101 4.86 8.42 -9.30
C LEU A 101 4.72 9.06 -10.69
N GLY A 102 3.50 9.34 -11.14
CA GLY A 102 3.25 9.80 -12.51
C GLY A 102 3.56 8.72 -13.57
N THR A 103 3.63 7.46 -13.16
CA THR A 103 3.87 6.32 -14.04
C THR A 103 2.54 5.90 -14.67
N LYS A 104 2.48 5.89 -16.00
CA LYS A 104 1.27 5.44 -16.73
C LYS A 104 0.95 4.01 -16.32
N ILE A 105 -0.32 3.79 -15.99
CA ILE A 105 -0.93 2.48 -15.80
C ILE A 105 -0.70 1.70 -17.09
N ARG A 106 0.19 0.71 -17.08
CA ARG A 106 0.20 -0.30 -18.14
C ARG A 106 -0.98 -1.23 -17.87
N ALA A 107 -2.01 -1.08 -18.69
CA ALA A 107 -3.10 -2.03 -18.82
C ALA A 107 -2.59 -3.36 -19.39
#